data_AF-A0A358SSU6-F1
#
_entry.id   AF-A0A358SSU6-F1
#
_cell.length_a   1.000
_cell.length_b   1.000
_cell.length_c   1.000
_cell.angle_alpha   90.00
_cell.angle_beta   90.00
_cell.angle_gamma   90.00
#
_symmetry.space_group_name_H-M   'P 1'
#
loop_
_entity.id
_entity.type
_entity.pdbx_description
1 polymer ?
#
loop_
_entity_poly.entity_id
_entity_poly.type
_entity_poly.pdbx_seq_one_letter_code
_entity_poly.pdbx_strand_id
1 'polypeptide(L)'
;MVAAFDAYVHEQGVRLLQLRAAASPLAAEEVVSYLKGLTATQLAGPQASGLIRYRLSYKTLAAPDRIDELLLAAGLDPVAIWLAVSVALGSRPDRQRPQLQLQYDRRNQIAHEGDWDPVALELRAIEDAHVADCVKCIVDLVAQLDVALP
;
A
#
# COMPACT_ATOMS: atom_id res chain seq x y z
N MET A 1 -2.10 -6.48 12.02
CA MET A 1 -1.88 -7.04 10.67
C MET A 1 -2.02 -5.99 9.57
N VAL A 2 -3.22 -5.48 9.24
CA VAL A 2 -3.34 -4.42 8.20
C VAL A 2 -2.56 -3.15 8.58
N ALA A 3 -2.50 -2.77 9.86
CA ALA A 3 -1.61 -1.70 10.32
C ALA A 3 -0.11 -2.00 10.13
N ALA A 4 0.29 -3.27 10.21
CA ALA A 4 1.67 -3.67 9.96
C ALA A 4 1.98 -3.68 8.46
N PHE A 5 1.02 -4.10 7.64
CA PHE A 5 1.09 -3.99 6.19
C PHE A 5 1.15 -2.52 5.75
N ASP A 6 0.33 -1.67 6.34
CA ASP A 6 0.35 -0.22 6.12
C ASP A 6 1.73 0.36 6.42
N ALA A 7 2.31 0.03 7.58
CA ALA A 7 3.66 0.45 7.96
C ALA A 7 4.74 -0.08 6.99
N TYR A 8 4.61 -1.32 6.53
CA TYR A 8 5.49 -1.89 5.50
C TYR A 8 5.41 -1.09 4.19
N VAL A 9 4.21 -0.79 3.70
CA VAL A 9 4.01 0.02 2.48
C VAL A 9 4.54 1.44 2.67
N HIS A 10 4.43 2.02 3.87
CA HIS A 10 5.05 3.30 4.18
C HIS A 10 6.57 3.27 4.01
N GLU A 11 7.26 2.28 4.59
CA GLU A 11 8.72 2.22 4.48
C GLU A 11 9.19 1.90 3.05
N GLN A 12 8.48 1.03 2.32
CA GLN A 12 8.72 0.84 0.89
C GLN A 12 8.46 2.12 0.09
N GLY A 13 7.38 2.84 0.40
CA GLY A 13 7.05 4.12 -0.21
C GLY A 13 8.13 5.17 0.01
N VAL A 14 8.67 5.27 1.24
CA VAL A 14 9.81 6.15 1.55
C VAL A 14 11.00 5.82 0.65
N ARG A 15 11.35 4.54 0.52
CA ARG A 15 12.47 4.08 -0.30
C ARG A 15 12.27 4.38 -1.79
N LEU A 16 11.11 4.01 -2.34
CA LEU A 16 10.78 4.17 -3.76
C LEU A 16 10.71 5.64 -4.17
N LEU A 17 10.06 6.48 -3.36
CA LEU A 17 9.94 7.92 -3.64
C LEU A 17 11.28 8.64 -3.54
N GLN A 18 12.19 8.20 -2.66
CA GLN A 18 13.57 8.72 -2.63
C GLN A 18 14.34 8.38 -3.89
N LEU A 19 14.30 7.11 -4.30
CA LEU A 19 14.95 6.67 -5.54
C LEU A 19 14.41 7.44 -6.74
N ARG A 20 13.08 7.61 -6.82
CA ARG A 20 12.44 8.40 -7.89
C ARG A 20 12.87 9.86 -7.84
N ALA A 21 12.82 10.51 -6.69
CA ALA A 21 13.21 11.91 -6.56
C ALA A 21 14.69 12.15 -6.89
N ALA A 22 15.57 11.19 -6.61
CA ALA A 22 16.99 11.25 -6.95
C ALA A 22 17.28 11.01 -8.44
N ALA A 23 16.35 10.41 -9.20
CA ALA A 23 16.59 10.01 -10.59
C ALA A 23 16.70 11.21 -11.54
N SER A 24 15.87 12.25 -11.36
CA SER A 24 15.94 13.48 -12.16
C SER A 24 15.13 14.61 -11.51
N PRO A 25 15.38 15.89 -11.88
CA PRO A 25 14.56 17.02 -11.42
C PRO A 25 13.07 16.86 -11.76
N LEU A 26 12.75 16.35 -12.96
CA LEU A 26 11.35 16.10 -13.36
C LEU A 26 10.70 15.05 -12.45
N ALA A 27 11.41 13.96 -12.15
CA ALA A 27 10.94 12.92 -11.26
C ALA A 27 10.76 13.42 -9.81
N ALA A 28 11.61 14.36 -9.35
CA ALA A 28 11.42 15.00 -8.05
C ALA A 28 10.13 15.82 -8.00
N GLU A 29 9.76 16.52 -9.08
CA GLU A 29 8.50 17.28 -9.16
C GLU A 29 7.26 16.37 -9.13
N GLU A 30 7.33 15.20 -9.77
CA GLU A 30 6.25 14.19 -9.68
C GLU A 30 6.04 13.72 -8.23
N VAL A 31 7.14 13.42 -7.51
CA VAL A 31 7.08 13.03 -6.10
C VAL A 31 6.54 14.16 -5.24
N VAL A 32 6.94 15.41 -5.49
CA VAL A 32 6.39 16.61 -4.83
C VAL A 32 4.89 16.72 -5.04
N SER A 33 4.41 16.52 -6.27
CA SER A 33 2.99 16.57 -6.62
C SER A 33 2.17 15.55 -5.80
N TYR A 34 2.70 14.33 -5.63
CA TYR A 34 2.06 13.28 -4.84
C TYR A 34 2.04 13.57 -3.33
N LEU A 35 3.17 14.03 -2.78
CA LEU A 35 3.34 14.25 -1.34
C LEU A 35 2.67 15.54 -0.85
N LYS A 36 2.58 16.55 -1.72
CA LYS A 36 2.06 17.91 -1.46
C LYS A 36 2.81 18.66 -0.35
N GLY A 37 3.08 19.94 -0.57
CA GLY A 37 3.70 20.80 0.44
C GLY A 37 5.17 20.46 0.75
N LEU A 38 5.86 19.80 -0.18
CA LEU A 38 7.31 19.73 -0.22
C LEU A 38 7.80 20.44 -1.50
N THR A 39 9.08 20.73 -1.58
CA THR A 39 9.73 21.22 -2.81
C THR A 39 10.80 20.23 -3.28
N ALA A 40 11.13 20.24 -4.58
CA ALA A 40 12.18 19.38 -5.11
C ALA A 40 13.53 19.61 -4.40
N THR A 41 13.83 20.85 -4.01
CA THR A 41 15.01 21.21 -3.23
C THR A 41 15.04 20.52 -1.87
N GLN A 42 13.89 20.38 -1.20
CA GLN A 42 13.80 19.67 0.08
C GLN A 42 14.02 18.17 -0.09
N LEU A 43 13.60 17.59 -1.21
CA LEU A 43 13.81 16.18 -1.54
C LEU A 43 15.26 15.85 -1.94
N ALA A 44 16.03 16.84 -2.38
CA ALA A 44 17.46 16.68 -2.65
C ALA A 44 18.35 16.80 -1.39
N GLY A 45 17.78 17.24 -0.26
CA GLY A 45 18.51 17.49 0.98
C GLY A 45 18.66 16.24 1.88
N PRO A 46 19.54 16.29 2.89
CA PRO A 46 19.78 15.17 3.81
C PRO A 46 18.57 14.81 4.68
N GLN A 47 17.55 15.68 4.75
CA GLN A 47 16.32 15.47 5.51
C GLN A 47 15.18 14.88 4.66
N ALA A 48 15.42 14.59 3.38
CA ALA A 48 14.39 14.11 2.45
C ALA A 48 13.62 12.89 3.00
N SER A 49 14.33 11.92 3.57
CA SER A 49 13.71 10.72 4.14
C SER A 49 12.74 11.00 5.28
N GLY A 50 13.11 11.92 6.18
CA GLY A 50 12.24 12.34 7.28
C GLY A 50 11.00 13.08 6.77
N LEU A 51 11.19 13.96 5.78
CA LEU A 51 10.10 14.73 5.18
C LEU A 51 9.11 13.85 4.40
N ILE A 52 9.62 12.88 3.62
CA ILE A 52 8.78 11.92 2.91
C ILE A 52 7.99 11.08 3.91
N ARG A 53 8.65 10.53 4.95
CA ARG A 53 7.97 9.75 5.99
C ARG A 53 6.89 10.55 6.70
N TYR A 54 7.19 11.80 7.05
CA TYR A 54 6.22 12.71 7.65
C TYR A 54 5.00 12.92 6.75
N ARG A 55 5.20 13.16 5.45
CA ARG A 55 4.09 13.32 4.50
C ARG A 55 3.28 12.04 4.31
N LEU A 56 3.95 10.89 4.25
CA LEU A 56 3.27 9.60 4.14
C LEU A 56 2.44 9.29 5.39
N SER A 57 2.86 9.69 6.60
CA SER A 57 2.07 9.44 7.83
C SER A 57 0.66 10.01 7.85
N TYR A 58 0.33 10.92 6.91
CA TYR A 58 -1.02 11.47 6.72
C TYR A 58 -1.86 10.65 5.72
N LYS A 59 -1.31 9.59 5.13
CA LYS A 59 -1.96 8.74 4.13
C LYS A 59 -2.08 7.32 4.69
N THR A 60 -3.26 6.72 4.55
CA THR A 60 -3.42 5.27 4.72
C THR A 60 -3.04 4.61 3.39
N LEU A 61 -2.08 3.69 3.41
CA LEU A 61 -1.51 3.04 2.22
C LEU A 61 -1.84 1.55 2.11
N ALA A 62 -2.61 1.00 3.05
CA ALA A 62 -3.02 -0.41 3.03
C ALA A 62 -4.07 -0.76 1.94
N ALA A 63 -4.74 0.22 1.33
CA ALA A 63 -5.74 -0.02 0.30
C ALA A 63 -5.07 -0.14 -1.10
N PRO A 64 -5.55 -1.04 -2.00
CA PRO A 64 -4.91 -1.28 -3.30
C PRO A 64 -4.79 -0.03 -4.18
N ASP A 65 -5.80 0.83 -4.20
CA ASP A 65 -5.80 2.11 -4.92
C ASP A 65 -4.73 3.07 -4.40
N ARG A 66 -4.51 3.09 -3.08
CA ARG A 66 -3.46 3.90 -2.45
C ARG A 66 -2.06 3.39 -2.75
N ILE A 67 -1.89 2.08 -2.86
CA ILE A 67 -0.65 1.45 -3.32
C ILE A 67 -0.39 1.84 -4.78
N ASP A 68 -1.40 1.79 -5.65
CA ASP A 68 -1.25 2.21 -7.04
C ASP A 68 -0.82 3.66 -7.17
N GLU A 69 -1.48 4.58 -6.46
CA GLU A 69 -1.12 6.00 -6.45
C GLU A 69 0.35 6.20 -6.03
N LEU A 70 0.80 5.44 -5.03
CA LEU A 70 2.19 5.45 -4.57
C LEU A 70 3.15 4.90 -5.64
N LEU A 71 2.83 3.78 -6.26
CA LEU A 71 3.64 3.15 -7.32
C LEU A 71 3.77 4.07 -8.53
N LEU A 72 2.67 4.69 -8.96
CA LEU A 72 2.68 5.69 -10.04
C LEU A 72 3.56 6.89 -9.68
N ALA A 73 3.46 7.40 -8.45
CA ALA A 73 4.30 8.49 -7.97
C ALA A 73 5.79 8.09 -7.88
N ALA A 74 6.09 6.80 -7.69
CA ALA A 74 7.43 6.25 -7.76
C ALA A 74 7.90 5.96 -9.20
N GLY A 75 7.08 6.23 -10.22
CA GLY A 75 7.39 5.96 -11.62
C GLY A 75 7.31 4.49 -12.01
N LEU A 76 6.57 3.68 -11.25
CA LEU A 76 6.32 2.27 -11.51
C LEU A 76 4.93 2.06 -12.12
N ASP A 77 4.79 1.00 -12.92
CA ASP A 77 3.49 0.58 -13.44
C ASP A 77 2.82 -0.39 -12.45
N PRO A 78 1.72 0.01 -11.77
CA PRO A 78 1.04 -0.87 -10.85
C PRO A 78 0.54 -2.15 -11.52
N VAL A 79 0.11 -2.09 -12.78
CA VAL A 79 -0.43 -3.27 -13.49
C VAL A 79 0.65 -4.33 -13.63
N ALA A 80 1.87 -3.94 -14.03
CA ALA A 80 3.01 -4.83 -14.11
C ALA A 80 3.38 -5.44 -12.75
N ILE A 81 3.37 -4.64 -11.67
CA ILE A 81 3.66 -5.13 -10.31
C ILE A 81 2.62 -6.15 -9.85
N TRP A 82 1.33 -5.83 -9.97
CA TRP A 82 0.25 -6.74 -9.59
C TRP A 82 0.26 -8.03 -10.42
N LEU A 83 0.60 -7.94 -11.70
CA LEU A 83 0.78 -9.10 -12.57
C LEU A 83 1.94 -9.98 -12.07
N ALA A 84 3.11 -9.40 -11.79
CA ALA A 84 4.27 -10.14 -11.29
C ALA A 84 3.98 -10.86 -9.97
N VAL A 85 3.36 -10.15 -9.02
CA VAL A 85 2.92 -10.72 -7.73
C VAL A 85 1.95 -11.89 -7.96
N SER A 86 0.95 -11.70 -8.84
CA SER A 86 -0.05 -12.73 -9.09
C SER A 86 0.54 -13.98 -9.72
N VAL A 87 1.46 -13.83 -10.67
CA VAL A 87 2.19 -14.95 -11.29
C VAL A 87 3.00 -15.70 -10.23
N ALA A 88 3.71 -14.99 -9.35
CA ALA A 88 4.52 -15.61 -8.31
C ALA A 88 3.67 -16.38 -7.27
N LEU A 89 2.45 -15.92 -7.00
CA LEU A 89 1.50 -16.61 -6.12
C LEU A 89 0.71 -17.74 -6.82
N GLY A 90 0.95 -18.01 -8.11
CA GLY A 90 0.15 -18.96 -8.87
C GLY A 90 -1.33 -18.55 -8.98
N SER A 91 -1.61 -17.25 -8.87
CA SER A 91 -2.94 -16.65 -8.89
C SER A 91 -3.21 -15.96 -10.21
N ARG A 92 -4.50 -15.73 -10.50
CA ARG A 92 -4.90 -14.85 -11.60
C ARG A 92 -4.65 -13.37 -11.24
N PRO A 93 -4.24 -12.52 -12.21
CA PRO A 93 -3.95 -11.10 -12.00
C PRO A 93 -5.11 -10.28 -11.43
N ASP A 94 -6.34 -10.70 -11.72
CA ASP A 94 -7.58 -10.06 -11.29
C ASP A 94 -7.95 -10.37 -9.82
N ARG A 95 -7.25 -11.28 -9.13
CA ARG A 95 -7.63 -11.73 -7.79
C ARG A 95 -6.93 -11.03 -6.64
N GLN A 96 -5.67 -10.60 -6.81
CA GLN A 96 -4.87 -10.09 -5.69
C GLN A 96 -5.39 -8.74 -5.17
N ARG A 97 -5.80 -7.85 -6.08
CA ARG A 97 -6.34 -6.53 -5.71
C ARG A 97 -7.68 -6.64 -4.96
N PRO A 98 -8.71 -7.37 -5.46
CA PRO A 98 -9.94 -7.58 -4.70
C PRO A 98 -9.72 -8.30 -3.38
N GLN A 99 -8.77 -9.24 -3.32
CA GLN A 99 -8.47 -9.95 -2.08
C GLN A 99 -7.87 -9.01 -1.03
N LEU A 100 -6.92 -8.16 -1.40
CA LEU A 100 -6.39 -7.14 -0.50
C LEU A 100 -7.47 -6.12 -0.09
N GLN A 101 -8.33 -5.69 -1.02
CA GLN A 101 -9.46 -4.81 -0.71
C GLN A 101 -10.36 -5.43 0.36
N LEU A 102 -10.71 -6.70 0.21
CA LEU A 102 -11.53 -7.41 1.18
C LEU A 102 -10.89 -7.42 2.58
N GLN A 103 -9.57 -7.61 2.67
CA GLN A 103 -8.89 -7.58 3.98
C GLN A 103 -8.82 -6.16 4.57
N TYR A 104 -8.64 -5.15 3.73
CA TYR A 104 -8.68 -3.76 4.15
C TYR A 104 -10.08 -3.40 4.72
N ASP A 105 -11.14 -3.77 4.00
CA ASP A 105 -12.52 -3.52 4.40
C ASP A 105 -12.86 -4.23 5.72
N ARG A 106 -12.47 -5.51 5.86
CA ARG A 106 -12.63 -6.27 7.11
C ARG A 106 -11.94 -5.61 8.29
N ARG A 107 -10.74 -5.05 8.12
CA ARG A 107 -10.08 -4.31 9.21
C ARG A 107 -10.81 -3.03 9.58
N ASN A 108 -11.32 -2.28 8.61
CA ASN A 108 -12.10 -1.08 8.93
C ASN A 108 -13.39 -1.46 9.68
N GLN A 109 -14.06 -2.55 9.30
CA GLN A 109 -15.23 -3.07 10.03
C GLN A 109 -14.91 -3.45 11.49
N ILE A 110 -13.77 -4.11 11.72
CA ILE A 110 -13.30 -4.45 13.09
C ILE A 110 -13.00 -3.18 13.89
N ALA A 111 -12.32 -2.20 13.28
CA ALA A 111 -11.91 -0.96 13.94
C ALA A 111 -13.10 -0.02 14.24
N HIS A 112 -14.19 -0.13 13.48
CA HIS A 112 -15.45 0.58 13.72
C HIS A 112 -16.44 -0.23 14.59
N GLU A 113 -15.97 -1.28 15.29
CA GLU A 113 -16.68 -2.07 16.31
C GLU A 113 -17.97 -2.79 15.87
N GLY A 114 -18.11 -3.12 14.58
CA GLY A 114 -19.19 -3.98 14.09
C GLY A 114 -20.30 -3.23 13.37
N ASP A 115 -19.95 -2.62 12.23
CA ASP A 115 -20.93 -2.09 11.29
C ASP A 115 -21.98 -3.17 10.99
N TRP A 116 -23.20 -2.91 11.45
CA TRP A 116 -24.39 -3.70 11.16
C TRP A 116 -24.45 -3.97 9.66
N ASP A 117 -24.70 -5.22 9.26
CA ASP A 117 -25.13 -5.47 7.90
C ASP A 117 -26.56 -4.90 7.76
N PRO A 118 -26.79 -3.80 7.02
CA PRO A 118 -28.11 -3.20 6.95
C PRO A 118 -29.11 -4.08 6.18
N VAL A 119 -28.63 -5.10 5.46
CA VAL A 119 -29.45 -6.06 4.74
C VAL A 119 -29.79 -7.25 5.64
N ALA A 120 -28.84 -7.73 6.45
CA ALA A 120 -29.04 -8.90 7.32
C ALA A 120 -29.47 -8.55 8.76
N LEU A 121 -29.36 -7.28 9.18
CA LEU A 121 -29.61 -6.80 10.56
C LEU A 121 -28.80 -7.58 11.63
N GLU A 122 -27.64 -8.10 11.25
CA GLU A 122 -26.77 -8.91 12.10
C GLU A 122 -25.31 -8.45 12.00
N LEU A 123 -24.54 -8.76 13.06
CA LEU A 123 -23.08 -8.66 13.03
C LEU A 123 -22.54 -9.77 12.14
N ARG A 124 -21.71 -9.43 11.14
CA ARG A 124 -20.98 -10.45 10.39
C ARG A 124 -19.99 -11.15 11.31
N ALA A 125 -20.21 -12.44 11.56
CA ALA A 125 -19.33 -13.25 12.39
C ALA A 125 -17.91 -13.31 11.77
N ILE A 126 -16.90 -12.97 12.56
CA ILE A 126 -15.50 -13.13 12.20
C ILE A 126 -15.00 -14.40 12.89
N GLU A 127 -14.75 -15.45 12.11
CA GLU A 127 -14.19 -16.71 12.59
C GLU A 127 -12.65 -16.68 12.57
N ASP A 128 -12.02 -17.57 13.34
CA ASP A 128 -10.56 -17.73 13.36
C ASP A 128 -9.98 -18.06 11.97
N ALA A 129 -10.75 -18.76 11.13
CA ALA A 129 -10.39 -19.03 9.74
C ALA A 129 -10.23 -17.74 8.93
N HIS A 130 -11.09 -16.74 9.15
CA HIS A 130 -10.94 -15.44 8.48
C HIS A 130 -9.65 -14.74 8.91
N VAL A 131 -9.25 -14.84 10.18
CA VAL A 131 -8.01 -14.25 10.68
C VAL A 131 -6.79 -14.94 10.06
N ALA A 132 -6.79 -16.28 10.04
CA ALA A 132 -5.71 -17.06 9.42
C ALA A 132 -5.54 -16.75 7.93
N ASP A 133 -6.65 -16.66 7.18
CA ASP A 133 -6.64 -16.30 5.76
C ASP A 133 -6.10 -14.89 5.52
N CYS A 134 -6.46 -13.92 6.37
CA CYS A 134 -5.91 -12.57 6.30
C CYS A 134 -4.39 -12.59 6.51
N VAL A 135 -3.91 -13.31 7.53
CA VAL A 135 -2.47 -13.38 7.87
C VAL A 135 -1.70 -13.97 6.71
N LYS A 136 -2.17 -15.11 6.19
CA LYS A 136 -1.56 -15.77 5.03
C LYS A 136 -1.53 -14.83 3.83
N CYS A 137 -2.64 -14.18 3.50
CA CYS A 137 -2.74 -13.26 2.38
C CYS A 137 -1.72 -12.11 2.48
N ILE A 138 -1.60 -11.47 3.65
CA ILE A 138 -0.69 -10.33 3.84
C ILE A 138 0.77 -10.78 3.82
N VAL A 139 1.10 -11.91 4.45
CA VAL A 139 2.47 -12.45 4.46
C VAL A 139 2.92 -12.83 3.04
N ASP A 140 2.09 -13.58 2.33
CA ASP A 140 2.38 -13.99 0.95
C ASP A 140 2.53 -12.76 0.05
N LEU A 141 1.67 -11.74 0.20
CA LEU A 141 1.74 -10.50 -0.56
C LEU A 141 3.01 -9.70 -0.28
N VAL A 142 3.38 -9.51 0.99
CA VAL A 142 4.63 -8.80 1.37
C VAL A 142 5.84 -9.49 0.76
N ALA A 143 5.92 -10.82 0.87
CA ALA A 143 7.03 -11.59 0.33
C ALA A 143 7.18 -11.41 -1.19
N GLN A 144 6.07 -11.33 -1.94
CA GLN A 144 6.12 -11.12 -3.38
C GLN A 144 6.35 -9.65 -3.76
N LEU A 145 5.86 -8.69 -2.97
CA LEU A 145 6.15 -7.28 -3.17
C LEU A 145 7.64 -6.98 -2.98
N ASP A 146 8.29 -7.59 -2.00
CA ASP A 146 9.74 -7.44 -1.79
C ASP A 146 10.57 -7.95 -2.98
N VAL A 147 10.04 -8.89 -3.77
CA VAL A 147 10.67 -9.40 -4.99
C VAL A 147 10.32 -8.55 -6.21
N ALA A 148 9.07 -8.07 -6.30
CA ALA A 148 8.58 -7.34 -7.46
C ALA A 148 9.01 -5.87 -7.49
N LEU A 149 9.27 -5.27 -6.32
CA LEU A 149 9.72 -3.88 -6.21
C LEU A 149 11.24 -3.79 -6.42
N PRO A 150 11.71 -2.82 -7.23
CA PRO A 150 13.15 -2.62 -7.48
C PRO A 150 13.87 -2.06 -6.27
#